data_AF-A0A4Z1HBE7-F1
#
_entry.id   AF-A0A4Z1HBE7-F1
#
_cell.length_a   1.000
_cell.length_b   1.000
_cell.length_c   1.000
_cell.angle_alpha   90.00
_cell.angle_beta   90.00
_cell.angle_gamma   90.00
#
_symmetry.space_group_name_H-M   'P 1'
#
loop_
_entity.id
_entity.type
_entity.pdbx_description
1 polymer ?
#
loop_
_entity_poly.entity_id
_entity_poly.type
_entity_poly.pdbx_seq_one_letter_code
_entity_poly.pdbx_strand_id
1 'polypeptide(L)'
;MELATRSHSQKFLSGLGRCMDQDLVQTPEELEVRSAIKKRGVQLFAPEKGGRYEVFNDRPLDPAIVDYCVQDVQLMPQLWNIYNAKLSLMDKRWATKIERETKARLLLSQSPGFNEKGQHMAKAPPTW
;
A
#
# COMPACT_ATOMS: atom_id res chain seq x y z
N MET A 1 7.52 -1.97 6.26
CA MET A 1 7.45 -1.78 7.73
C MET A 1 6.44 -2.74 8.33
N GLU A 2 5.18 -2.77 7.85
CA GLU A 2 4.14 -3.73 8.27
C GLU A 2 4.68 -5.16 8.48
N LEU A 3 5.25 -5.77 7.43
CA LEU A 3 5.80 -7.13 7.48
C LEU A 3 6.79 -7.37 8.63
N ALA A 4 7.67 -6.39 8.89
CA ALA A 4 8.67 -6.48 9.95
C ALA A 4 8.03 -6.40 11.35
N THR A 5 6.97 -5.61 11.48
CA THR A 5 6.26 -5.39 12.76
C THR A 5 5.16 -6.42 13.04
N ARG A 6 4.98 -7.40 12.15
CA ARG A 6 3.88 -8.37 12.19
C ARG A 6 4.25 -9.65 12.92
N SER A 7 3.32 -10.17 13.73
CA SER A 7 3.52 -11.35 14.56
C SER A 7 3.13 -12.69 13.91
N HIS A 8 2.38 -12.66 12.80
CA HIS A 8 1.96 -13.87 12.07
C HIS A 8 2.74 -14.04 10.76
N SER A 9 2.42 -15.12 10.02
CA SER A 9 3.08 -15.54 8.76
C SER A 9 3.62 -14.36 7.97
N GLN A 10 4.93 -14.34 7.71
CA GLN A 10 5.65 -13.29 6.97
C GLN A 10 5.91 -13.69 5.51
N LYS A 11 5.14 -14.61 4.93
CA LYS A 11 5.39 -15.11 3.56
C LYS A 11 5.11 -14.07 2.46
N PHE A 12 4.08 -13.25 2.67
CA PHE A 12 3.64 -12.24 1.69
C PHE A 12 3.39 -10.89 2.37
N LEU A 13 3.64 -9.82 1.63
CA LEU A 13 3.30 -8.46 2.02
C LEU A 13 1.78 -8.25 2.05
N SER A 14 1.32 -7.44 3.01
CA SER A 14 -0.03 -6.89 2.97
C SER A 14 -0.09 -5.71 1.98
N GLY A 15 -1.17 -5.60 1.22
CA GLY A 15 -1.42 -4.42 0.39
C GLY A 15 -1.75 -3.21 1.26
N LEU A 16 -1.45 -2.00 0.79
CA LEU A 16 -1.61 -0.75 1.54
C LEU A 16 -3.02 -0.57 2.13
N GLY A 17 -4.06 -0.91 1.35
CA GLY A 17 -5.45 -0.89 1.82
C GLY A 17 -5.64 -1.73 3.08
N ARG A 18 -5.20 -2.99 3.05
CA ARG A 18 -5.26 -3.90 4.20
C ARG A 18 -4.47 -3.38 5.40
N CYS A 19 -3.26 -2.85 5.17
CA CYS A 19 -2.45 -2.25 6.24
C CYS A 19 -3.22 -1.14 6.95
N MET A 20 -3.81 -0.23 6.19
CA MET A 20 -4.60 0.86 6.76
C MET A 20 -5.86 0.35 7.47
N ASP A 21 -6.60 -0.60 6.88
CA ASP A 21 -7.84 -1.14 7.47
C ASP A 21 -7.60 -1.88 8.79
N GLN A 22 -6.42 -2.51 8.95
CA GLN A 22 -6.09 -3.34 10.11
C GLN A 22 -5.30 -2.62 11.19
N ASP A 23 -4.40 -1.70 10.82
CA ASP A 23 -3.46 -1.08 11.74
C ASP A 23 -3.84 0.35 12.14
N LEU A 24 -4.73 1.03 11.41
CA LEU A 24 -5.25 2.34 11.83
C LEU A 24 -6.45 2.16 12.76
N VAL A 25 -6.50 2.98 13.80
CA VAL A 25 -7.71 3.11 14.61
C VAL A 25 -8.71 3.94 13.83
N GLN A 26 -9.74 3.28 13.30
CA GLN A 26 -10.82 3.91 12.55
C GLN A 26 -12.17 3.45 13.12
N THR A 27 -13.18 4.31 13.08
CA THR A 27 -14.55 3.92 13.42
C THR A 27 -15.14 3.04 12.30
N PRO A 28 -16.18 2.24 12.59
CA PRO A 28 -16.88 1.47 11.55
C PRO A 28 -17.41 2.36 10.41
N GLU A 29 -17.88 3.57 10.74
CA GLU A 29 -18.37 4.55 9.76
C GLU A 29 -17.25 5.05 8.85
N GLU A 30 -16.08 5.37 9.40
CA GLU A 30 -14.91 5.78 8.59
C GLU A 30 -14.46 4.67 7.64
N LEU A 31 -14.48 3.41 8.09
CA LEU A 31 -14.16 2.26 7.25
C LEU A 31 -15.19 2.07 6.13
N GLU A 32 -16.48 2.27 6.42
CA GLU A 32 -17.54 2.18 5.41
C GLU A 32 -17.41 3.26 4.33
N VAL A 33 -17.23 4.52 4.73
CA VAL A 33 -17.00 5.65 3.82
C VAL A 33 -15.76 5.40 2.95
N ARG A 34 -14.68 4.92 3.56
CA ARG A 34 -13.44 4.59 2.86
C ARG A 34 -13.62 3.45 1.85
N SER A 35 -14.31 2.39 2.25
CA SER A 35 -14.64 1.27 1.36
C SER A 35 -15.49 1.72 0.17
N ALA A 36 -16.48 2.58 0.40
CA ALA A 36 -17.35 3.13 -0.64
C ALA A 36 -16.58 3.98 -1.67
N ILE A 37 -15.74 4.90 -1.20
CA ILE A 37 -14.90 5.74 -2.07
C ILE A 37 -13.91 4.88 -2.86
N LYS A 38 -13.22 3.93 -2.21
CA LYS A 38 -12.33 3.02 -2.92
C LYS A 38 -13.05 2.19 -3.98
N LYS A 39 -14.22 1.65 -3.64
CA LYS A 39 -15.04 0.89 -4.59
C LYS A 39 -15.42 1.73 -5.80
N ARG A 40 -15.89 2.97 -5.58
CA ARG A 40 -16.30 3.89 -6.64
C ARG A 40 -15.12 4.25 -7.56
N GLY A 41 -13.96 4.57 -7.00
CA GLY A 41 -12.75 4.87 -7.78
C GLY A 41 -12.29 3.68 -8.63
N VAL A 42 -12.22 2.48 -8.05
CA VAL A 42 -11.81 1.27 -8.80
C VAL A 42 -12.77 0.95 -9.94
N GLN A 43 -14.08 1.17 -9.78
CA GLN A 43 -15.04 1.00 -10.88
C GLN A 43 -14.77 1.94 -12.06
N LEU A 44 -14.19 3.11 -11.83
CA LEU A 44 -13.88 4.08 -12.88
C LEU A 44 -12.62 3.73 -13.65
N PHE A 45 -11.57 3.26 -12.96
CA PHE A 45 -10.27 3.06 -13.61
C PHE A 45 -9.97 1.61 -14.01
N ALA A 46 -10.61 0.62 -13.40
CA ALA A 46 -10.27 -0.79 -13.60
C ALA A 46 -11.08 -1.41 -14.76
N PRO A 47 -10.44 -1.84 -15.87
CA PRO A 47 -11.15 -2.40 -17.03
C PRO A 47 -12.01 -3.61 -16.70
N GLU A 48 -11.55 -4.46 -15.79
CA GLU A 48 -12.29 -5.64 -15.33
C GLU A 48 -13.59 -5.30 -14.57
N LYS A 49 -13.79 -4.03 -14.20
CA LYS A 49 -15.01 -3.51 -13.58
C LYS A 49 -15.79 -2.55 -14.49
N GLY A 50 -15.45 -2.50 -15.78
CA GLY A 50 -16.07 -1.60 -16.77
C GLY A 50 -15.46 -0.19 -16.82
N GLY A 51 -14.35 0.04 -16.11
CA GLY A 51 -13.60 1.28 -16.13
C GLY A 51 -12.57 1.36 -17.26
N ARG A 52 -11.74 2.40 -17.24
CA ARG A 52 -10.61 2.57 -18.15
C ARG A 52 -9.46 3.29 -17.44
N TYR A 53 -8.22 2.87 -17.64
CA TYR A 53 -7.09 3.53 -16.95
C TYR A 53 -6.94 5.00 -17.37
N GLU A 54 -7.43 5.36 -18.54
CA GLU A 54 -7.37 6.70 -19.11
C GLU A 54 -8.18 7.74 -18.34
N VAL A 55 -9.06 7.33 -17.41
CA VAL A 55 -9.76 8.30 -16.52
C VAL A 55 -8.79 9.18 -15.72
N PHE A 56 -7.56 8.70 -15.46
CA PHE A 56 -6.52 9.51 -14.81
C PHE A 56 -5.95 10.61 -15.72
N ASN A 57 -6.16 10.54 -17.03
CA ASN A 57 -5.72 11.53 -18.02
C ASN A 57 -6.78 12.63 -18.26
N ASP A 58 -8.04 12.37 -17.92
CA ASP A 58 -9.16 13.29 -18.14
C ASP A 58 -8.99 14.60 -17.33
N ARG A 59 -9.38 15.74 -17.91
CA ARG A 59 -9.33 17.06 -17.27
C ARG A 59 -10.65 17.82 -17.51
N PRO A 60 -11.32 18.34 -16.44
CA PRO A 60 -10.98 18.15 -15.03
C PRO A 60 -11.07 16.68 -14.62
N LEU A 61 -10.33 16.30 -13.59
CA LEU A 61 -10.36 14.93 -13.08
C LEU A 61 -11.72 14.64 -12.45
N ASP A 62 -12.28 13.45 -12.66
CA ASP A 62 -13.52 13.04 -12.00
C ASP A 62 -13.36 13.17 -10.48
N PRO A 63 -14.27 13.86 -9.76
CA PRO A 63 -14.18 14.03 -8.31
C PRO A 63 -14.03 12.72 -7.55
N ALA A 64 -14.64 11.63 -8.01
CA ALA A 64 -14.50 10.32 -7.38
C ALA A 64 -13.09 9.72 -7.56
N ILE A 65 -12.38 10.06 -8.64
CA ILE A 65 -10.96 9.70 -8.81
C ILE A 65 -10.09 10.56 -7.89
N VAL A 66 -10.42 11.85 -7.71
CA VAL A 66 -9.73 12.71 -6.73
C VAL A 66 -9.86 12.11 -5.33
N ASP A 67 -11.08 11.80 -4.89
CA ASP A 67 -11.35 11.22 -3.57
C ASP A 67 -10.62 9.89 -3.38
N TYR A 68 -10.63 9.03 -4.40
CA TYR A 68 -9.88 7.78 -4.42
C TYR A 68 -8.38 8.01 -4.16
N CYS A 69 -7.76 8.95 -4.91
CA CYS A 69 -6.35 9.26 -4.79
C CYS A 69 -6.00 9.83 -3.41
N VAL A 70 -6.84 10.73 -2.88
CA VAL A 70 -6.65 11.32 -1.54
C VAL A 70 -6.61 10.22 -0.49
N GLN A 71 -7.53 9.25 -0.54
CA GLN A 71 -7.58 8.16 0.43
C GLN A 71 -6.36 7.23 0.43
N ASP A 72 -5.67 7.08 -0.70
CA ASP A 72 -4.46 6.26 -0.77
C ASP A 72 -3.26 6.92 -0.09
N VAL A 73 -3.26 8.24 0.11
CA VAL A 73 -2.11 8.97 0.65
C VAL A 73 -2.37 9.66 2.00
N GLN A 74 -3.60 10.12 2.26
CA GLN A 74 -3.92 10.95 3.43
C GLN A 74 -3.58 10.27 4.76
N LEU A 75 -3.78 8.96 4.84
CA LEU A 75 -3.56 8.18 6.07
C LEU A 75 -2.14 7.59 6.17
N MET A 76 -1.31 7.72 5.14
CA MET A 76 0.05 7.16 5.14
C MET A 76 0.94 7.71 6.27
N PRO A 77 0.92 9.01 6.63
CA PRO A 77 1.73 9.52 7.74
C PRO A 77 1.36 8.88 9.08
N GLN A 78 0.06 8.70 9.34
CA GLN A 78 -0.41 8.05 10.57
C GLN A 78 0.02 6.57 10.60
N LEU A 79 -0.15 5.85 9.49
CA LEU A 79 0.28 4.47 9.35
C LEU A 79 1.80 4.34 9.56
N TRP A 80 2.58 5.27 9.02
CA TRP A 80 4.03 5.32 9.22
C TRP A 80 4.39 5.51 10.70
N ASN A 81 3.74 6.44 11.41
CA ASN A 81 3.98 6.68 12.83
C ASN A 81 3.76 5.40 13.66
N ILE A 82 2.68 4.66 13.38
CA ILE A 82 2.35 3.40 14.08
C ILE A 82 3.47 2.38 13.88
N TYR A 83 3.88 2.13 12.64
CA TYR A 83 4.93 1.16 12.39
C TYR A 83 6.29 1.62 12.88
N ASN A 84 6.60 2.91 12.78
CA ASN A 84 7.87 3.47 13.24
C ASN A 84 7.99 3.35 14.77
N ALA A 85 6.91 3.62 15.51
CA ALA A 85 6.87 3.42 16.95
C ALA A 85 7.11 1.93 17.32
N LYS A 86 6.45 0.99 16.63
CA LYS A 86 6.70 -0.45 16.83
C LYS A 86 8.17 -0.80 16.56
N LEU A 87 8.74 -0.33 15.44
CA LEU A 87 10.13 -0.59 15.09
C LEU A 87 11.15 0.01 16.07
N SER A 88 10.85 1.15 16.68
CA SER A 88 11.75 1.77 17.67
C SER A 88 11.95 0.93 18.94
N LEU A 89 11.03 0.00 19.22
CA LEU A 89 11.10 -0.93 20.34
C LEU A 89 11.76 -2.27 19.94
N MET A 90 12.01 -2.49 18.65
CA MET A 90 12.59 -3.72 18.11
C MET A 90 14.12 -3.61 17.96
N ASP A 91 14.77 -4.73 17.64
CA ASP A 91 16.19 -4.75 17.29
C ASP A 91 16.46 -3.81 16.09
N LYS A 92 17.45 -2.91 16.24
CA LYS A 92 17.86 -1.93 15.22
C LYS A 92 18.20 -2.55 13.87
N ARG A 93 18.58 -3.84 13.82
CA ARG A 93 18.80 -4.59 12.58
C ARG A 93 17.58 -4.57 11.66
N TRP A 94 16.36 -4.44 12.19
CA TRP A 94 15.16 -4.32 11.36
C TRP A 94 15.15 -3.05 10.52
N ALA A 95 15.62 -1.93 11.05
CA ALA A 95 15.76 -0.69 10.27
C ALA A 95 16.72 -0.91 9.09
N THR A 96 17.88 -1.54 9.34
CA THR A 96 18.85 -1.87 8.29
C THR A 96 18.28 -2.84 7.25
N LYS A 97 17.55 -3.88 7.68
CA LYS A 97 16.86 -4.81 6.77
C LYS A 97 15.85 -4.06 5.89
N ILE A 98 15.00 -3.23 6.46
CA ILE A 98 13.99 -2.43 5.74
C ILE A 98 14.66 -1.50 4.72
N GLU A 99 15.69 -0.77 5.13
CA GLU A 99 16.42 0.14 4.26
C GLU A 99 17.04 -0.59 3.07
N ARG A 100 17.72 -1.71 3.32
CA ARG A 100 18.36 -2.53 2.28
C ARG A 100 17.34 -3.05 1.27
N GLU A 101 16.22 -3.60 1.73
CA GLU A 101 15.19 -4.13 0.83
C GLU A 101 14.45 -3.02 0.07
N THR A 102 14.27 -1.85 0.70
CA THR A 102 13.69 -0.67 0.02
C THR A 102 14.59 -0.25 -1.13
N LYS A 103 15.90 -0.10 -0.90
CA LYS A 103 16.89 0.21 -1.93
C LYS A 103 16.93 -0.85 -3.03
N ALA A 104 16.94 -2.13 -2.67
CA ALA A 104 16.95 -3.23 -3.62
C ALA A 104 15.71 -3.24 -4.53
N ARG A 105 14.51 -3.03 -3.97
CA ARG A 105 13.27 -2.96 -4.76
C ARG A 105 13.22 -1.74 -5.69
N LEU A 106 13.73 -0.59 -5.23
CA LEU A 106 13.84 0.60 -6.08
C LEU A 106 14.75 0.34 -7.29
N LEU A 107 15.93 -0.22 -7.07
CA LEU A 107 16.85 -0.58 -8.16
C LEU A 107 16.24 -1.61 -9.12
N LEU A 108 15.57 -2.65 -8.58
CA LEU A 108 14.90 -3.66 -9.40
C LEU A 108 13.81 -3.04 -10.28
N SER A 109 13.01 -2.10 -9.75
CA SER A 109 11.94 -1.43 -10.51
C SER A 109 12.44 -0.58 -11.68
N GLN A 110 13.72 -0.21 -11.68
CA GLN A 110 14.36 0.57 -12.74
C GLN A 110 15.10 -0.31 -13.76
N SER A 111 15.11 -1.63 -13.58
CA SER A 111 15.82 -2.54 -14.49
C SER A 111 15.04 -2.78 -15.79
N PRO A 112 15.71 -2.98 -16.94
CA PRO A 112 15.04 -3.16 -18.24
C PRO A 112 14.10 -4.38 -18.31
N GLY A 113 14.32 -5.39 -17.48
CA GLY A 113 13.52 -6.62 -17.43
C GLY A 113 12.52 -6.67 -16.27
N PHE A 114 12.25 -5.53 -15.63
CA PHE A 114 11.33 -5.48 -14.50
C PHE A 114 9.91 -5.86 -14.94
N ASN A 115 9.32 -6.84 -14.26
CA ASN A 115 7.91 -7.19 -14.39
C ASN A 115 7.18 -6.81 -13.09
N GLU A 116 6.39 -5.76 -13.16
CA GLU A 116 5.61 -5.19 -12.05
C GLU A 116 4.35 -5.99 -11.70
N LYS A 117 3.99 -7.00 -12.51
CA LYS A 117 2.74 -7.75 -12.38
C LYS A 117 2.99 -9.19 -11.95
N GLY A 118 2.40 -9.59 -10.82
CA GLY A 118 2.35 -10.98 -10.39
C GLY A 118 2.61 -11.19 -8.90
N GLN A 119 2.38 -12.41 -8.44
CA GLN A 119 2.50 -12.77 -7.02
C GLN A 119 3.93 -12.63 -6.49
N HIS A 120 4.95 -12.71 -7.36
CA HIS A 120 6.35 -12.51 -6.95
C HIS A 120 6.58 -11.13 -6.34
N MET A 121 5.84 -10.11 -6.75
CA MET A 121 5.93 -8.74 -6.20
C MET A 121 5.48 -8.65 -4.74
N ALA A 122 4.59 -9.56 -4.32
CA ALA A 122 4.06 -9.64 -2.97
C ALA A 122 4.88 -10.56 -2.05
N LYS A 123 5.87 -11.31 -2.55
CA LYS A 123 6.69 -12.17 -1.69
C LYS A 123 7.54 -11.33 -0.74
N ALA A 124 7.66 -11.80 0.50
CA ALA A 124 8.61 -11.24 1.44
C ALA A 124 10.06 -11.45 0.97
N PRO A 125 10.98 -10.59 1.40
CA PRO A 125 12.41 -10.82 1.17
C PRO A 125 12.83 -12.18 1.76
N PRO A 126 13.63 -13.00 1.06
CA PRO A 126 14.02 -14.32 1.54
C PRO A 126 14.78 -14.34 2.88
N THR A 127 15.39 -13.21 3.24
CA THR A 127 16.22 -13.08 4.45
C THR A 127 15.46 -12.45 5.64
N TRP A 128 14.14 -12.33 5.56
CA TRP A 128 13.32 -11.71 6.62
C TRP A 128 12.77 -12.75 7.57
#